data_AF-A0A147IXI5-F1
#
_entry.id   AF-A0A147IXI5-F1
#
_cell.length_a   1.000
_cell.length_b   1.000
_cell.length_c   1.000
_cell.angle_alpha   90.00
_cell.angle_beta   90.00
_cell.angle_gamma   90.00
#
_symmetry.space_group_name_H-M   'P 1'
#
loop_
_entity.id
_entity.type
_entity.pdbx_description
1 polymer ?
#
loop_
_entity_poly.entity_id
_entity_poly.type
_entity_poly.pdbx_seq_one_letter_code
_entity_poly.pdbx_strand_id
1 'polypeptide(L)'
;MKIGLVGLGRMGGNIARRLMQAGHQVVAWDRSDEAVQTLAKDGAEAATGLEDMAGKLADKAIWWVMLPAGGPTEDTIAEIAKLAKDGDVVIDGGNSFYKDDIRRAKMLAEHGIHYVDVGTSGGVWGLERGYCMMIGGDKETVDHLDPIFDALAPGLGDIVRTPGRIADKVDQRAEKGYIHAGPAGAGHFVKMIHNGIEYGLMQAYAEGFDILKSKNSDKLPEDERFDLNLTDIAEVWRRGSVISSWLLDLTAIALAKDEMLEQFSGHVADSGEGQWTIDAAMEEKVPANVLTASLFARYRSRIEHTYGDKVLSAMRFGFGGHTEIPQ
;
A
#
# COMPACT_ATOMS: atom_id res chain seq x y z
N MET A 1 -20.15 15.72 0.87
CA MET A 1 -19.38 16.80 0.17
C MET A 1 -19.35 16.50 -1.33
N LYS A 2 -18.89 17.43 -2.17
CA LYS A 2 -18.66 17.20 -3.62
C LYS A 2 -17.15 17.12 -3.88
N ILE A 3 -16.69 16.10 -4.59
CA ILE A 3 -15.27 15.80 -4.80
C ILE A 3 -15.00 15.35 -6.24
N GLY A 4 -13.89 15.82 -6.81
CA GLY A 4 -13.39 15.37 -8.10
C GLY A 4 -12.44 14.20 -7.89
N LEU A 5 -12.68 13.06 -8.54
CA LEU A 5 -11.79 11.90 -8.50
C LEU A 5 -11.12 11.73 -9.87
N VAL A 6 -9.79 11.84 -9.88
CA VAL A 6 -8.94 11.69 -11.06
C VAL A 6 -8.18 10.36 -10.98
N GLY A 7 -8.35 9.49 -11.97
CA GLY A 7 -7.77 8.15 -11.96
C GLY A 7 -8.75 7.12 -11.42
N LEU A 8 -9.39 6.38 -12.33
CA LEU A 8 -10.51 5.47 -12.07
C LEU A 8 -10.12 4.01 -12.24
N GLY A 9 -8.84 3.71 -12.04
CA GLY A 9 -8.36 2.34 -11.87
C GLY A 9 -9.03 1.65 -10.67
N ARG A 10 -8.62 0.41 -10.39
CA ARG A 10 -9.30 -0.42 -9.38
C ARG A 10 -9.46 0.26 -8.01
N MET A 11 -8.42 0.95 -7.53
CA MET A 11 -8.48 1.67 -6.25
C MET A 11 -9.34 2.93 -6.33
N GLY A 12 -9.08 3.82 -7.30
CA GLY A 12 -9.84 5.06 -7.45
C GLY A 12 -11.34 4.82 -7.64
N GLY A 13 -11.71 3.91 -8.55
CA GLY A 13 -13.11 3.55 -8.75
C GLY A 13 -13.80 3.05 -7.48
N ASN A 14 -13.11 2.28 -6.64
CA ASN A 14 -13.68 1.80 -5.37
C ASN A 14 -13.77 2.90 -4.31
N ILE A 15 -12.79 3.81 -4.23
CA ILE A 15 -12.86 5.01 -3.38
C ILE A 15 -14.08 5.86 -3.76
N ALA A 16 -14.28 6.14 -5.05
CA ALA A 16 -15.47 6.85 -5.52
C ALA A 16 -16.78 6.16 -5.15
N ARG A 17 -16.88 4.84 -5.39
CA ARG A 17 -18.08 4.07 -5.02
C ARG A 17 -18.38 4.18 -3.53
N ARG A 18 -17.36 4.03 -2.67
CA ARG A 18 -17.54 4.13 -1.22
C ARG A 18 -17.97 5.53 -0.80
N LEU A 19 -17.39 6.57 -1.38
CA LEU A 19 -17.80 7.96 -1.15
C LEU A 19 -19.26 8.20 -1.54
N MET A 20 -19.69 7.69 -2.70
CA MET A 20 -21.08 7.81 -3.16
C MET A 20 -22.05 7.04 -2.27
N GLN A 21 -21.68 5.85 -1.80
CA GLN A 21 -22.47 5.09 -0.83
C GLN A 21 -22.66 5.83 0.51
N ALA A 22 -21.67 6.63 0.90
CA ALA A 22 -21.75 7.52 2.07
C ALA A 22 -22.45 8.86 1.79
N GLY A 23 -23.03 9.06 0.60
CA GLY A 23 -23.79 10.25 0.23
C GLY A 23 -22.95 11.44 -0.26
N HIS A 24 -21.66 11.24 -0.55
CA HIS A 24 -20.85 12.26 -1.22
C HIS A 24 -21.12 12.26 -2.73
N GLN A 25 -21.01 13.43 -3.35
CA GLN A 25 -21.12 13.58 -4.80
C GLN A 25 -19.73 13.46 -5.42
N VAL A 26 -19.56 12.58 -6.39
CA VAL A 26 -18.27 12.38 -7.08
C VAL A 26 -18.39 12.88 -8.51
N VAL A 27 -17.48 13.76 -8.91
CA VAL A 27 -17.20 14.08 -10.32
C VAL A 27 -16.02 13.21 -10.74
N ALA A 28 -16.16 12.40 -11.78
CA ALA A 28 -15.19 11.37 -12.12
C ALA A 28 -14.51 11.64 -13.47
N TRP A 29 -13.18 11.51 -13.51
CA TRP A 29 -12.41 11.59 -14.76
C TRP A 29 -11.24 10.61 -14.79
N ASP A 30 -11.00 10.04 -15.97
CA ASP A 30 -9.86 9.19 -16.33
C ASP A 30 -9.52 9.42 -17.80
N ARG A 31 -8.32 9.02 -18.24
CA ARG A 31 -7.98 8.95 -19.67
C ARG A 31 -8.79 7.90 -20.42
N SER A 32 -9.28 6.88 -19.71
CA SER A 32 -10.18 5.85 -20.23
C SER A 32 -11.64 6.30 -20.11
N ASP A 33 -12.25 6.64 -21.25
CA ASP A 33 -13.68 6.93 -21.33
C ASP A 33 -14.53 5.76 -20.78
N GLU A 34 -14.11 4.52 -21.01
CA GLU A 34 -14.79 3.34 -20.48
C GLU A 34 -14.85 3.34 -18.95
N ALA A 35 -13.75 3.71 -18.28
CA ALA A 35 -13.69 3.78 -16.82
C ALA A 35 -14.63 4.88 -16.29
N VAL A 36 -14.67 6.05 -16.96
CA VAL A 36 -15.58 7.15 -16.63
C VAL A 36 -17.04 6.70 -16.78
N GLN A 37 -17.40 6.11 -17.92
CA GLN A 37 -18.77 5.65 -18.17
C GLN A 37 -19.20 4.54 -17.22
N THR A 38 -18.27 3.66 -16.83
CA THR A 38 -18.55 2.62 -15.83
C THR A 38 -18.93 3.24 -14.50
N LEU A 39 -18.16 4.21 -14.01
CA LEU A 39 -18.44 4.84 -12.73
C LEU A 39 -19.66 5.78 -12.79
N ALA A 40 -19.93 6.37 -13.95
CA ALA A 40 -21.14 7.17 -14.17
C ALA A 40 -22.42 6.34 -14.03
N LYS A 41 -22.41 5.08 -14.50
CA LYS A 41 -23.52 4.13 -14.27
C LYS A 41 -23.72 3.81 -12.79
N ASP A 42 -22.65 3.88 -11.99
CA ASP A 42 -22.69 3.70 -10.54
C ASP A 42 -23.14 4.97 -9.77
N GLY A 43 -23.37 6.08 -10.48
CA GLY A 43 -23.92 7.33 -9.92
C GLY A 43 -22.97 8.53 -9.92
N ALA A 44 -21.75 8.39 -10.44
CA ALA A 44 -20.83 9.52 -10.52
C ALA A 44 -21.21 10.51 -11.64
N GLU A 45 -20.91 11.78 -11.45
CA GLU A 45 -21.01 12.78 -12.50
C GLU A 45 -19.77 12.67 -13.40
N ALA A 46 -19.94 12.27 -14.66
CA ALA A 46 -18.83 12.15 -15.61
C ALA A 46 -18.27 13.52 -16.01
N ALA A 47 -16.95 13.68 -16.00
CA ALA A 47 -16.26 14.80 -16.62
C ALA A 47 -15.51 14.36 -17.89
N THR A 48 -15.35 15.25 -18.86
CA THR A 48 -14.63 14.99 -20.12
C THR A 48 -13.17 15.41 -20.10
N GLY A 49 -12.73 16.07 -19.02
CA GLY A 49 -11.40 16.65 -18.85
C GLY A 49 -11.26 17.31 -17.49
N LEU A 50 -10.06 17.74 -17.13
CA LEU A 50 -9.82 18.46 -15.86
C LEU A 50 -10.52 19.83 -15.86
N GLU A 51 -10.59 20.52 -16.99
CA GLU A 51 -11.31 21.79 -17.14
C GLU A 51 -12.83 21.62 -16.94
N ASP A 52 -13.41 20.58 -17.53
CA ASP A 52 -14.82 20.26 -17.36
C ASP A 52 -15.12 19.82 -15.92
N MET A 53 -14.20 19.07 -15.29
CA MET A 53 -14.27 18.75 -13.86
C MET A 53 -14.24 20.02 -13.01
N ALA A 54 -13.34 20.98 -13.28
CA ALA A 54 -13.26 22.25 -12.55
C ALA A 54 -14.59 23.02 -12.60
N GLY A 55 -15.26 23.01 -13.77
CA GLY A 55 -16.57 23.65 -13.95
C GLY A 55 -17.71 22.96 -13.20
N LYS A 56 -17.57 21.69 -12.83
CA LYS A 56 -18.58 20.89 -12.11
C LYS A 56 -18.38 20.87 -10.60
N LEU A 57 -17.17 21.17 -10.12
CA LEU A 57 -16.87 21.22 -8.69
C LEU A 57 -17.45 22.48 -8.04
N ALA A 58 -17.68 22.41 -6.72
CA ALA A 58 -18.16 23.54 -5.93
C ALA A 58 -17.03 24.54 -5.63
N ASP A 59 -17.38 25.67 -5.02
CA ASP A 59 -16.37 26.56 -4.41
C ASP A 59 -15.59 25.81 -3.31
N LYS A 60 -14.27 26.05 -3.22
CA LYS A 60 -13.32 25.23 -2.44
C LYS A 60 -13.32 23.78 -2.91
N ALA A 61 -12.96 23.60 -4.17
CA ALA A 61 -12.97 22.31 -4.84
C ALA A 61 -11.98 21.33 -4.18
N ILE A 62 -12.38 20.06 -4.10
CA ILE A 62 -11.54 18.98 -3.60
C ILE A 62 -11.22 18.06 -4.78
N TRP A 63 -9.93 17.94 -5.08
CA TRP A 63 -9.38 17.13 -6.16
C TRP A 63 -8.66 15.94 -5.56
N TRP A 64 -9.13 14.72 -5.79
CA TRP A 64 -8.48 13.50 -5.31
C TRP A 64 -7.86 12.76 -6.49
N VAL A 65 -6.53 12.68 -6.49
CA VAL A 65 -5.71 12.03 -7.52
C VAL A 65 -5.35 10.61 -7.06
N MET A 66 -5.70 9.62 -7.90
CA MET A 66 -5.43 8.19 -7.71
C MET A 66 -4.70 7.63 -8.94
N LEU A 67 -3.51 8.17 -9.21
CA LEU A 67 -2.69 7.84 -10.37
C LEU A 67 -1.38 7.14 -9.97
N PRO A 68 -0.69 6.48 -10.92
CA PRO A 68 0.65 5.98 -10.69
C PRO A 68 1.63 7.09 -10.29
N ALA A 69 2.54 6.78 -9.38
CA ALA A 69 3.58 7.71 -8.94
C ALA A 69 4.50 8.12 -10.10
N GLY A 70 5.15 9.29 -9.96
CA GLY A 70 6.00 9.88 -10.99
C GLY A 70 5.21 10.71 -12.00
N GLY A 71 5.63 10.65 -13.27
CA GLY A 71 5.14 11.52 -14.36
C GLY A 71 3.61 11.73 -14.41
N PRO A 72 2.78 10.67 -14.40
CA PRO A 72 1.33 10.83 -14.46
C PRO A 72 0.76 11.70 -13.33
N THR A 73 1.22 11.50 -12.09
CA THR A 73 0.78 12.28 -10.94
C THR A 73 1.34 13.70 -10.97
N GLU A 74 2.61 13.87 -11.35
CA GLU A 74 3.23 15.21 -11.49
C GLU A 74 2.50 16.08 -12.53
N ASP A 75 2.28 15.54 -13.73
CA ASP A 75 1.64 16.27 -14.83
C ASP A 75 0.20 16.66 -14.45
N THR A 76 -0.57 15.74 -13.87
CA THR A 76 -1.94 16.00 -13.43
C THR A 76 -2.01 17.05 -12.31
N ILE A 77 -1.15 16.98 -11.30
CA ILE A 77 -1.13 17.99 -10.23
C ILE A 77 -0.75 19.37 -10.80
N ALA A 78 0.21 19.43 -11.73
CA ALA A 78 0.61 20.68 -12.37
C ALA A 78 -0.51 21.26 -13.27
N GLU A 79 -1.33 20.42 -13.89
CA GLU A 79 -2.52 20.86 -14.63
C GLU A 79 -3.62 21.36 -13.68
N ILE A 80 -3.91 20.62 -12.60
CA ILE A 80 -4.86 21.05 -11.56
C ILE A 80 -4.43 22.39 -10.98
N ALA A 81 -3.14 22.62 -10.72
CA ALA A 81 -2.62 23.89 -10.20
C ALA A 81 -2.95 25.11 -11.08
N LYS A 82 -3.15 24.92 -12.39
CA LYS A 82 -3.53 26.00 -13.33
C LYS A 82 -5.04 26.27 -13.33
N LEU A 83 -5.85 25.32 -12.86
CA LEU A 83 -7.32 25.35 -12.93
C LEU A 83 -7.95 25.63 -11.56
N ALA A 84 -7.31 25.15 -10.50
CA ALA A 84 -7.73 25.31 -9.12
C ALA A 84 -7.64 26.78 -8.68
N LYS A 85 -8.47 27.13 -7.71
CA LYS A 85 -8.60 28.46 -7.14
C LYS A 85 -7.98 28.50 -5.74
N ASP A 86 -7.76 29.71 -5.24
CA ASP A 86 -7.36 29.94 -3.85
C ASP A 86 -8.34 29.25 -2.88
N GLY A 87 -7.80 28.46 -1.96
CA GLY A 87 -8.56 27.66 -0.99
C GLY A 87 -9.04 26.29 -1.49
N ASP A 88 -8.78 25.92 -2.75
CA ASP A 88 -9.01 24.55 -3.22
C ASP A 88 -8.01 23.57 -2.58
N VAL A 89 -8.37 22.28 -2.59
CA VAL A 89 -7.58 21.21 -1.98
C VAL A 89 -7.24 20.14 -3.01
N VAL A 90 -5.97 19.77 -3.09
CA VAL A 90 -5.48 18.62 -3.86
C VAL A 90 -5.05 17.52 -2.90
N ILE A 91 -5.66 16.35 -3.05
CA ILE A 91 -5.36 15.12 -2.34
C ILE A 91 -4.62 14.19 -3.29
N ASP A 92 -3.42 13.74 -2.93
CA ASP A 92 -2.77 12.59 -3.58
C ASP A 92 -2.99 11.36 -2.70
N GLY A 93 -3.81 10.41 -3.19
CA GLY A 93 -4.07 9.14 -2.50
C GLY A 93 -3.31 7.95 -3.11
N GLY A 94 -2.38 8.23 -4.03
CA GLY A 94 -1.57 7.22 -4.69
C GLY A 94 -0.48 6.62 -3.79
N ASN A 95 0.52 6.05 -4.43
CA ASN A 95 1.72 5.52 -3.77
C ASN A 95 2.93 6.43 -4.08
N SER A 96 2.79 7.72 -3.80
CA SER A 96 3.85 8.71 -4.04
C SER A 96 4.94 8.64 -2.97
N PHE A 97 6.14 9.07 -3.33
CA PHE A 97 7.24 9.19 -2.38
C PHE A 97 7.08 10.48 -1.57
N TYR A 98 7.19 10.40 -0.24
CA TYR A 98 6.87 11.51 0.66
C TYR A 98 7.65 12.82 0.43
N LYS A 99 8.85 12.74 -0.15
CA LYS A 99 9.65 13.94 -0.48
C LYS A 99 9.04 14.70 -1.66
N ASP A 100 8.34 14.02 -2.58
CA ASP A 100 7.60 14.66 -3.65
C ASP A 100 6.39 15.40 -3.10
N ASP A 101 5.70 14.85 -2.10
CA ASP A 101 4.57 15.49 -1.43
C ASP A 101 4.99 16.80 -0.76
N ILE A 102 6.12 16.81 -0.06
CA ILE A 102 6.70 18.02 0.55
C ILE A 102 6.98 19.09 -0.52
N ARG A 103 7.49 18.70 -1.69
CA ARG A 103 7.76 19.61 -2.81
C ARG A 103 6.46 20.13 -3.43
N ARG A 104 5.48 19.25 -3.68
CA ARG A 104 4.17 19.60 -4.27
C ARG A 104 3.39 20.53 -3.35
N ALA A 105 3.38 20.26 -2.05
CA ALA A 105 2.74 21.13 -1.06
C ALA A 105 3.29 22.56 -1.12
N LYS A 106 4.61 22.74 -1.24
CA LYS A 106 5.23 24.08 -1.38
C LYS A 106 4.82 24.76 -2.68
N MET A 107 4.86 24.02 -3.80
CA MET A 107 4.51 24.54 -5.12
C MET A 107 3.03 24.94 -5.24
N LEU A 108 2.12 24.17 -4.64
CA LEU A 108 0.69 24.48 -4.60
C LEU A 108 0.37 25.64 -3.66
N ALA A 109 1.10 25.74 -2.53
CA ALA A 109 0.93 26.85 -1.59
C ALA A 109 1.24 28.23 -2.22
N GLU A 110 2.15 28.31 -3.20
CA GLU A 110 2.41 29.54 -3.98
C GLU A 110 1.18 30.05 -4.74
N HIS A 111 0.21 29.18 -4.99
CA HIS A 111 -1.04 29.46 -5.69
C HIS A 111 -2.26 29.51 -4.74
N GLY A 112 -2.03 29.44 -3.42
CA GLY A 112 -3.12 29.40 -2.43
C GLY A 112 -3.87 28.06 -2.39
N ILE A 113 -3.30 26.99 -2.95
CA ILE A 113 -3.91 25.66 -3.01
C ILE A 113 -3.36 24.81 -1.88
N HIS A 114 -4.24 24.14 -1.15
CA HIS A 114 -3.87 23.21 -0.09
C HIS A 114 -3.53 21.84 -0.65
N TYR A 115 -2.58 21.16 -0.02
CA TYR A 115 -2.14 19.83 -0.43
C TYR A 115 -2.21 18.85 0.73
N VAL A 116 -2.72 17.66 0.44
CA VAL A 116 -2.86 16.56 1.39
C VAL A 116 -2.39 15.26 0.75
N ASP A 117 -1.47 14.56 1.39
CA ASP A 117 -1.05 13.21 1.02
C ASP A 117 -1.80 12.16 1.86
N VAL A 118 -2.32 11.11 1.22
CA VAL A 118 -3.13 10.08 1.89
C VAL A 118 -2.62 8.69 1.54
N GLY A 119 -1.78 8.17 2.43
CA GLY A 119 -1.38 6.78 2.38
C GLY A 119 -2.56 5.86 2.65
N THR A 120 -3.02 5.12 1.64
CA THR A 120 -4.22 4.27 1.72
C THR A 120 -3.85 2.78 1.75
N SER A 121 -4.34 2.03 2.74
CA SER A 121 -4.14 0.57 2.89
C SER A 121 -5.49 -0.18 2.98
N GLY A 122 -5.48 -1.47 2.59
CA GLY A 122 -6.66 -2.35 2.53
C GLY A 122 -6.96 -2.90 1.14
N GLY A 123 -6.45 -2.26 0.09
CA GLY A 123 -6.56 -2.73 -1.29
C GLY A 123 -8.02 -2.88 -1.75
N VAL A 124 -8.30 -3.95 -2.51
CA VAL A 124 -9.64 -4.19 -3.08
C VAL A 124 -10.73 -4.39 -2.03
N TRP A 125 -10.36 -4.84 -0.83
CA TRP A 125 -11.29 -5.10 0.27
C TRP A 125 -11.83 -3.84 0.91
N GLY A 126 -11.18 -2.68 0.69
CA GLY A 126 -11.58 -1.44 1.32
C GLY A 126 -12.91 -0.87 0.83
N LEU A 127 -13.43 -1.31 -0.32
CA LEU A 127 -14.78 -0.95 -0.75
C LEU A 127 -15.81 -1.40 0.30
N GLU A 128 -15.70 -2.64 0.75
CA GLU A 128 -16.60 -3.24 1.73
C GLU A 128 -16.18 -2.89 3.16
N ARG A 129 -14.89 -3.05 3.48
CA ARG A 129 -14.36 -3.01 4.85
C ARG A 129 -13.85 -1.64 5.29
N GLY A 130 -13.75 -0.68 4.37
CA GLY A 130 -13.08 0.60 4.60
C GLY A 130 -11.56 0.52 4.47
N TYR A 131 -10.95 1.69 4.34
CA TYR A 131 -9.52 1.86 4.09
C TYR A 131 -8.81 2.39 5.33
N CYS A 132 -7.68 1.77 5.68
CA CYS A 132 -6.78 2.38 6.66
C CYS A 132 -6.07 3.57 6.00
N MET A 133 -6.18 4.77 6.59
CA MET A 133 -5.66 6.00 5.98
C MET A 133 -4.70 6.75 6.89
N MET A 134 -3.54 7.08 6.34
CA MET A 134 -2.51 7.88 7.00
C MET A 134 -2.38 9.20 6.25
N ILE A 135 -2.71 10.31 6.91
CA ILE A 135 -2.95 11.59 6.24
C ILE A 135 -1.89 12.60 6.64
N GLY A 136 -1.20 13.18 5.65
CA GLY A 136 -0.27 14.30 5.80
C GLY A 136 -0.88 15.58 5.23
N GLY A 137 -0.71 16.71 5.93
CA GLY A 137 -1.26 18.00 5.49
C GLY A 137 -1.36 19.00 6.63
N ASP A 138 -1.74 20.24 6.31
CA ASP A 138 -2.06 21.21 7.37
C ASP A 138 -3.33 20.79 8.13
N LYS A 139 -3.38 21.11 9.41
CA LYS A 139 -4.43 20.61 10.30
C LYS A 139 -5.82 21.11 9.91
N GLU A 140 -5.94 22.36 9.48
CA GLU A 140 -7.24 22.96 9.17
C GLU A 140 -7.87 22.30 7.94
N THR A 141 -7.06 22.07 6.91
CA THR A 141 -7.48 21.34 5.71
C THR A 141 -7.85 19.90 6.03
N VAL A 142 -7.03 19.19 6.82
CA VAL A 142 -7.32 17.80 7.21
C VAL A 142 -8.60 17.71 8.04
N ASP A 143 -8.84 18.65 8.96
CA ASP A 143 -10.09 18.69 9.73
C ASP A 143 -11.30 19.02 8.85
N HIS A 144 -11.15 19.89 7.83
CA HIS A 144 -12.19 20.16 6.84
C HIS A 144 -12.57 18.91 6.03
N LEU A 145 -11.58 18.06 5.73
CA LEU A 145 -11.76 16.81 4.98
C LEU A 145 -12.23 15.63 5.85
N ASP A 146 -12.38 15.79 7.17
CA ASP A 146 -12.73 14.71 8.09
C ASP A 146 -13.97 13.89 7.64
N PRO A 147 -15.07 14.48 7.12
CA PRO A 147 -16.21 13.71 6.65
C PRO A 147 -15.89 12.76 5.48
N ILE A 148 -14.91 13.10 4.63
CA ILE A 148 -14.46 12.26 3.51
C ILE A 148 -13.66 11.08 4.06
N PHE A 149 -12.76 11.33 5.01
CA PHE A 149 -11.95 10.28 5.63
C PHE A 149 -12.80 9.35 6.51
N ASP A 150 -13.73 9.86 7.29
CA ASP A 150 -14.64 9.05 8.09
C ASP A 150 -15.48 8.10 7.22
N ALA A 151 -15.97 8.58 6.07
CA ALA A 151 -16.71 7.77 5.10
C ALA A 151 -15.86 6.64 4.47
N LEU A 152 -14.59 6.92 4.19
CA LEU A 152 -13.67 5.95 3.58
C LEU A 152 -13.11 4.96 4.59
N ALA A 153 -13.01 5.32 5.86
CA ALA A 153 -12.43 4.48 6.89
C ALA A 153 -13.33 3.29 7.28
N PRO A 154 -12.79 2.27 7.99
CA PRO A 154 -13.56 1.16 8.52
C PRO A 154 -14.59 1.55 9.60
N GLY A 155 -14.36 2.67 10.28
CA GLY A 155 -15.06 2.98 11.53
C GLY A 155 -14.55 2.11 12.68
N LEU A 156 -15.30 2.02 13.78
CA LEU A 156 -14.89 1.24 14.96
C LEU A 156 -14.81 -0.27 14.67
N GLY A 157 -15.58 -0.76 13.68
CA GLY A 157 -15.66 -2.18 13.34
C GLY A 157 -16.00 -3.07 14.54
N ASP A 158 -15.56 -4.33 14.46
CA ASP A 158 -15.74 -5.34 15.52
C ASP A 158 -14.45 -5.57 16.35
N ILE A 159 -13.43 -4.73 16.15
CA ILE A 159 -12.15 -4.85 16.86
C ILE A 159 -12.34 -4.34 18.28
N VAL A 160 -11.97 -5.16 19.27
CA VAL A 160 -12.00 -4.78 20.68
C VAL A 160 -11.11 -3.56 20.89
N ARG A 161 -11.67 -2.49 21.47
CA ARG A 161 -10.93 -1.27 21.81
C ARG A 161 -9.71 -1.61 22.66
N THR A 162 -8.57 -1.01 22.33
CA THR A 162 -7.31 -1.28 23.03
C THR A 162 -7.39 -0.87 24.51
N PRO A 163 -7.20 -1.80 25.46
CA PRO A 163 -7.22 -1.49 26.88
C PRO A 163 -6.16 -0.43 27.25
N GLY A 164 -6.54 0.54 28.09
CA GLY A 164 -5.61 1.57 28.57
C GLY A 164 -5.32 2.71 27.57
N ARG A 165 -6.03 2.79 26.45
CA ARG A 165 -5.94 3.93 25.53
C ARG A 165 -6.43 5.21 26.22
N ILE A 166 -5.50 6.12 26.56
CA ILE A 166 -5.78 7.36 27.31
C ILE A 166 -6.49 8.36 26.39
N ALA A 167 -7.80 8.53 26.56
CA ALA A 167 -8.66 9.32 25.67
C ALA A 167 -8.16 10.77 25.45
N ASP A 168 -7.60 11.41 26.47
CA ASP A 168 -7.20 12.83 26.41
C ASP A 168 -5.86 13.09 25.72
N LYS A 169 -5.14 12.04 25.30
CA LYS A 169 -3.79 12.14 24.70
C LYS A 169 -3.70 11.58 23.28
N VAL A 170 -4.82 11.19 22.68
CA VAL A 170 -4.83 10.45 21.40
C VAL A 170 -5.80 11.06 20.40
N ASP A 171 -5.46 10.94 19.12
CA ASP A 171 -6.40 11.22 18.04
C ASP A 171 -7.52 10.17 18.08
N GLN A 172 -8.76 10.61 18.29
CA GLN A 172 -9.92 9.71 18.36
C GLN A 172 -10.18 9.01 17.02
N ARG A 173 -9.75 9.61 15.90
CA ARG A 173 -9.89 9.06 14.55
C ARG A 173 -9.12 7.75 14.36
N ALA A 174 -8.05 7.53 15.13
CA ALA A 174 -7.23 6.32 14.98
C ALA A 174 -8.02 5.04 15.29
N GLU A 175 -8.98 5.07 16.22
CA GLU A 175 -9.87 3.93 16.50
C GLU A 175 -10.88 3.68 15.38
N LYS A 176 -11.06 4.63 14.47
CA LYS A 176 -11.89 4.49 13.28
C LYS A 176 -11.10 4.03 12.05
N GLY A 177 -9.77 3.87 12.17
CA GLY A 177 -8.89 3.43 11.10
C GLY A 177 -8.26 4.54 10.26
N TYR A 178 -8.23 5.79 10.73
CA TYR A 178 -7.48 6.86 10.05
C TYR A 178 -6.83 7.84 11.02
N ILE A 179 -5.72 8.46 10.61
CA ILE A 179 -4.98 9.42 11.45
C ILE A 179 -4.51 10.63 10.64
N HIS A 180 -4.45 11.79 11.28
CA HIS A 180 -3.59 12.88 10.83
C HIS A 180 -2.17 12.61 11.33
N ALA A 181 -1.32 12.10 10.45
CA ALA A 181 0.03 11.67 10.77
C ALA A 181 0.99 12.85 10.99
N GLY A 182 0.69 14.02 10.43
CA GLY A 182 1.51 15.22 10.55
C GLY A 182 1.39 16.16 9.35
N PRO A 183 2.40 17.02 9.10
CA PRO A 183 2.40 17.90 7.94
C PRO A 183 2.52 17.13 6.62
N ALA A 184 2.49 17.84 5.48
CA ALA A 184 2.64 17.24 4.16
C ALA A 184 3.87 16.29 4.07
N GLY A 185 3.65 15.12 3.47
CA GLY A 185 4.55 13.97 3.40
C GLY A 185 4.39 12.96 4.55
N ALA A 186 3.81 13.34 5.70
CA ALA A 186 3.74 12.44 6.85
C ALA A 186 2.82 11.22 6.58
N GLY A 187 1.75 11.38 5.82
CA GLY A 187 0.81 10.31 5.49
C GLY A 187 1.46 9.24 4.62
N HIS A 188 2.04 9.64 3.50
CA HIS A 188 2.79 8.73 2.63
C HIS A 188 4.03 8.15 3.30
N PHE A 189 4.72 8.88 4.19
CA PHE A 189 5.83 8.33 4.96
C PHE A 189 5.37 7.18 5.87
N VAL A 190 4.29 7.35 6.64
CA VAL A 190 3.78 6.29 7.52
C VAL A 190 3.30 5.09 6.69
N LYS A 191 2.63 5.32 5.55
CA LYS A 191 2.22 4.25 4.63
C LYS A 191 3.40 3.52 3.99
N MET A 192 4.48 4.22 3.66
CA MET A 192 5.71 3.62 3.17
C MET A 192 6.27 2.63 4.21
N ILE A 193 6.38 3.04 5.47
CA ILE A 193 6.83 2.17 6.56
C ILE A 193 5.87 0.99 6.78
N HIS A 194 4.56 1.20 6.68
CA HIS A 194 3.56 0.12 6.71
C HIS A 194 3.88 -0.96 5.65
N ASN A 195 4.16 -0.57 4.41
CA ASN A 195 4.52 -1.53 3.34
C ASN A 195 5.87 -2.21 3.61
N GLY A 196 6.85 -1.50 4.17
CA GLY A 196 8.09 -2.10 4.63
C GLY A 196 7.87 -3.20 5.66
N ILE A 197 7.04 -2.94 6.67
CA ILE A 197 6.65 -3.94 7.69
C ILE A 197 5.91 -5.12 7.04
N GLU A 198 4.97 -4.85 6.12
CA GLU A 198 4.25 -5.89 5.37
C GLU A 198 5.21 -6.87 4.69
N TYR A 199 6.29 -6.36 4.07
CA TYR A 199 7.30 -7.22 3.42
C TYR A 199 7.97 -8.16 4.42
N GLY A 200 8.37 -7.65 5.59
CA GLY A 200 8.97 -8.46 6.64
C GLY A 200 8.03 -9.54 7.18
N LEU A 201 6.75 -9.22 7.37
CA LEU A 201 5.74 -10.17 7.82
C LEU A 201 5.50 -11.29 6.80
N MET A 202 5.33 -10.92 5.53
CA MET A 202 5.16 -11.90 4.45
C MET A 202 6.37 -12.82 4.33
N GLN A 203 7.59 -12.26 4.41
CA GLN A 203 8.82 -13.03 4.30
C GLN A 203 8.97 -14.02 5.46
N ALA A 204 8.61 -13.63 6.68
CA ALA A 204 8.64 -14.52 7.84
C ALA A 204 7.72 -15.74 7.67
N TYR A 205 6.52 -15.56 7.11
CA TYR A 205 5.66 -16.69 6.75
C TYR A 205 6.27 -17.52 5.63
N ALA A 206 6.73 -16.88 4.55
CA ALA A 206 7.28 -17.59 3.40
C ALA A 206 8.43 -18.53 3.78
N GLU A 207 9.41 -18.05 4.55
CA GLU A 207 10.53 -18.87 5.03
C GLU A 207 10.05 -20.00 5.96
N GLY A 208 9.09 -19.72 6.86
CA GLY A 208 8.53 -20.72 7.74
C GLY A 208 7.83 -21.86 6.97
N PHE A 209 7.01 -21.51 5.98
CA PHE A 209 6.31 -22.49 5.14
C PHE A 209 7.27 -23.27 4.24
N ASP A 210 8.33 -22.65 3.73
CA ASP A 210 9.37 -23.35 2.94
C ASP A 210 10.13 -24.38 3.78
N ILE A 211 10.46 -24.04 5.04
CA ILE A 211 11.07 -24.98 6.00
C ILE A 211 10.12 -26.15 6.29
N LEU A 212 8.83 -25.87 6.53
CA LEU A 212 7.82 -26.92 6.76
C LEU A 212 7.70 -27.84 5.55
N LYS A 213 7.63 -27.29 4.33
CA LYS A 213 7.55 -28.08 3.10
C LYS A 213 8.79 -28.95 2.91
N SER A 214 9.97 -28.39 3.20
CA SER A 214 11.26 -29.07 3.04
C SER A 214 11.53 -30.18 4.05
N LYS A 215 10.67 -30.36 5.07
CA LYS A 215 10.86 -31.37 6.11
C LYS A 215 10.75 -32.81 5.61
N ASN A 216 10.23 -33.03 4.40
CA ASN A 216 10.21 -34.34 3.74
C ASN A 216 11.46 -34.60 2.85
N SER A 217 12.56 -33.87 3.05
CA SER A 217 13.75 -33.97 2.20
C SER A 217 14.51 -35.29 2.32
N ASP A 218 14.99 -35.82 1.18
CA ASP A 218 15.89 -36.98 1.13
C ASP A 218 17.25 -36.78 1.82
N LYS A 219 17.59 -35.53 2.19
CA LYS A 219 18.80 -35.20 2.94
C LYS A 219 18.69 -35.54 4.43
N LEU A 220 17.49 -35.85 4.92
CA LEU A 220 17.23 -36.17 6.32
C LEU A 220 17.16 -37.70 6.54
N PRO A 221 17.45 -38.18 7.76
CA PRO A 221 17.12 -39.53 8.17
C PRO A 221 15.64 -39.85 7.91
N GLU A 222 15.34 -41.07 7.47
CA GLU A 222 13.99 -41.47 7.05
C GLU A 222 12.95 -41.26 8.16
N ASP A 223 13.31 -41.55 9.41
CA ASP A 223 12.47 -41.41 10.61
C ASP A 223 12.33 -39.95 11.10
N GLU A 224 13.02 -39.00 10.47
CA GLU A 224 12.90 -37.57 10.73
C GLU A 224 12.17 -36.80 9.60
N ARG A 225 11.65 -37.50 8.58
CA ARG A 225 10.91 -36.91 7.47
C ARG A 225 9.43 -36.83 7.78
N PHE A 226 8.84 -35.65 7.55
CA PHE A 226 7.41 -35.44 7.76
C PHE A 226 6.77 -34.91 6.49
N ASP A 227 5.74 -35.61 6.01
CA ASP A 227 4.82 -35.10 5.00
C ASP A 227 3.71 -34.32 5.68
N LEU A 228 3.87 -33.00 5.73
CA LEU A 228 3.02 -32.10 6.51
C LEU A 228 1.91 -31.50 5.64
N ASN A 229 0.67 -31.53 6.13
CA ASN A 229 -0.44 -30.81 5.51
C ASN A 229 -0.34 -29.30 5.82
N LEU A 230 0.24 -28.54 4.89
CA LEU A 230 0.44 -27.10 5.06
C LEU A 230 -0.88 -26.30 5.05
N THR A 231 -1.90 -26.80 4.36
CA THR A 231 -3.25 -26.20 4.34
C THR A 231 -3.86 -26.24 5.74
N ASP A 232 -3.82 -27.40 6.40
CA ASP A 232 -4.34 -27.56 7.76
C ASP A 232 -3.49 -26.79 8.78
N ILE A 233 -2.16 -26.74 8.59
CA ILE A 233 -1.27 -25.97 9.46
C ILE A 233 -1.57 -24.47 9.37
N ALA A 234 -1.77 -23.93 8.16
CA ALA A 234 -2.18 -22.54 7.98
C ALA A 234 -3.52 -22.28 8.67
N GLU A 235 -4.51 -23.18 8.52
CA GLU A 235 -5.85 -23.04 9.07
C GLU A 235 -5.88 -23.13 10.61
N VAL A 236 -5.12 -24.06 11.20
CA VAL A 236 -5.09 -24.22 12.67
C VAL A 236 -4.46 -23.02 13.36
N TRP A 237 -3.44 -22.39 12.74
CA TRP A 237 -2.79 -21.20 13.30
C TRP A 237 -3.68 -19.97 13.33
N ARG A 238 -4.80 -19.94 12.60
CA ARG A 238 -5.74 -18.81 12.62
C ARG A 238 -6.51 -18.70 13.94
N ARG A 239 -6.51 -19.75 14.79
CA ARG A 239 -7.31 -19.81 16.01
C ARG A 239 -6.44 -20.07 17.24
N GLY A 240 -6.30 -19.05 18.09
CA GLY A 240 -5.63 -19.15 19.39
C GLY A 240 -4.10 -19.18 19.33
N SER A 241 -3.49 -19.13 18.13
CA SER A 241 -2.04 -18.97 18.01
C SER A 241 -1.63 -17.50 18.17
N VAL A 242 -0.35 -17.27 18.48
CA VAL A 242 0.23 -15.93 18.58
C VAL A 242 0.37 -15.24 17.22
N ILE A 243 0.43 -16.01 16.14
CA ILE A 243 0.71 -15.52 14.78
C ILE A 243 -0.58 -15.37 13.95
N SER A 244 -1.77 -15.44 14.55
CA SER A 244 -3.01 -15.15 13.82
C SER A 244 -2.97 -13.73 13.26
N SER A 245 -3.16 -13.59 11.94
CA SER A 245 -3.08 -12.30 11.25
C SER A 245 -3.81 -12.35 9.91
N TRP A 246 -4.08 -11.19 9.32
CA TRP A 246 -4.71 -11.10 8.00
C TRP A 246 -3.85 -11.75 6.89
N LEU A 247 -2.52 -11.60 6.96
CA LEU A 247 -1.63 -12.25 5.98
C LEU A 247 -1.69 -13.78 6.08
N LEU A 248 -1.80 -14.33 7.30
CA LEU A 248 -2.02 -15.76 7.50
C LEU A 248 -3.39 -16.22 6.97
N ASP A 249 -4.45 -15.41 7.14
CA ASP A 249 -5.75 -15.70 6.53
C ASP A 249 -5.63 -15.81 5.00
N LEU A 250 -4.90 -14.90 4.36
CA LEU A 250 -4.65 -14.93 2.92
C LEU A 250 -3.82 -16.15 2.50
N THR A 251 -2.81 -16.54 3.27
CA THR A 251 -2.02 -17.76 3.04
C THR A 251 -2.90 -19.00 3.12
N ALA A 252 -3.75 -19.12 4.14
CA ALA A 252 -4.69 -20.24 4.27
C ALA A 252 -5.69 -20.30 3.09
N ILE A 253 -6.23 -19.14 2.67
CA ILE A 253 -7.12 -19.05 1.49
C ILE A 253 -6.41 -19.51 0.21
N ALA A 254 -5.13 -19.16 0.03
CA ALA A 254 -4.36 -19.57 -1.14
C ALA A 254 -4.10 -21.08 -1.13
N LEU A 255 -3.62 -21.63 -0.02
CA LEU A 255 -3.31 -23.07 0.11
C LEU A 255 -4.56 -23.95 0.02
N ALA A 256 -5.71 -23.48 0.52
CA ALA A 256 -6.98 -24.20 0.38
C ALA A 256 -7.46 -24.30 -1.07
N LYS A 257 -7.03 -23.38 -1.95
CA LYS A 257 -7.34 -23.45 -3.39
C LYS A 257 -6.36 -24.36 -4.12
N ASP A 258 -5.09 -24.29 -3.74
CA ASP A 258 -4.00 -25.02 -4.37
C ASP A 258 -2.86 -25.19 -3.35
N GLU A 259 -2.70 -26.41 -2.85
CA GLU A 259 -1.72 -26.74 -1.82
C GLU A 259 -0.27 -26.57 -2.30
N MET A 260 -0.06 -26.64 -3.63
CA MET A 260 1.25 -26.57 -4.27
C MET A 260 1.54 -25.21 -4.88
N LEU A 261 0.55 -24.31 -4.90
CA LEU A 261 0.68 -22.93 -5.40
C LEU A 261 1.19 -22.88 -6.87
N GLU A 262 0.83 -23.86 -7.69
CA GLU A 262 1.37 -24.10 -9.05
C GLU A 262 1.11 -22.93 -10.02
N GLN A 263 0.05 -22.17 -9.79
CA GLN A 263 -0.26 -20.97 -10.59
C GLN A 263 0.72 -19.80 -10.38
N PHE A 264 1.58 -19.86 -9.36
CA PHE A 264 2.53 -18.79 -9.03
C PHE A 264 3.96 -19.19 -9.43
N SER A 265 4.65 -18.31 -10.16
CA SER A 265 6.02 -18.57 -10.64
C SER A 265 7.12 -18.43 -9.57
N GLY A 266 6.82 -17.79 -8.44
CA GLY A 266 7.83 -17.42 -7.43
C GLY A 266 8.65 -16.16 -7.76
N HIS A 267 8.40 -15.50 -8.90
CA HIS A 267 9.01 -14.19 -9.20
C HIS A 267 8.22 -13.06 -8.51
N VAL A 268 8.74 -12.58 -7.38
CA VAL A 268 8.04 -11.60 -6.53
C VAL A 268 8.47 -10.18 -6.89
N ALA A 269 7.51 -9.37 -7.36
CA ALA A 269 7.71 -7.96 -7.65
C ALA A 269 7.72 -7.09 -6.37
N ASP A 270 8.20 -5.86 -6.51
CA ASP A 270 8.12 -4.80 -5.50
C ASP A 270 7.71 -3.47 -6.18
N SER A 271 6.97 -2.63 -5.48
CA SER A 271 6.36 -1.40 -6.00
C SER A 271 7.09 -0.10 -5.64
N GLY A 272 8.21 -0.20 -4.91
CA GLY A 272 9.05 0.95 -4.52
C GLY A 272 9.05 1.25 -3.01
N GLU A 273 7.92 1.14 -2.30
CA GLU A 273 7.82 1.56 -0.90
C GLU A 273 8.71 0.73 0.05
N GLY A 274 8.93 -0.53 -0.27
CA GLY A 274 9.89 -1.38 0.44
C GLY A 274 11.33 -0.87 0.32
N GLN A 275 11.74 -0.39 -0.86
CA GLN A 275 13.04 0.23 -1.06
C GLN A 275 13.14 1.56 -0.32
N TRP A 276 12.14 2.44 -0.46
CA TRP A 276 12.14 3.74 0.21
C TRP A 276 12.16 3.62 1.75
N THR A 277 11.58 2.55 2.31
CA THR A 277 11.70 2.20 3.73
C THR A 277 13.18 1.99 4.13
N ILE A 278 13.94 1.26 3.30
CA ILE A 278 15.37 1.01 3.58
C ILE A 278 16.20 2.27 3.38
N ASP A 279 15.88 3.07 2.35
CA ASP A 279 16.52 4.37 2.14
C ASP A 279 16.33 5.29 3.36
N ALA A 280 15.11 5.37 3.90
CA ALA A 280 14.81 6.11 5.12
C ALA A 280 15.58 5.58 6.34
N ALA A 281 15.61 4.26 6.53
CA ALA A 281 16.39 3.64 7.60
C ALA A 281 17.89 3.96 7.51
N MET A 282 18.45 4.03 6.30
CA MET A 282 19.83 4.45 6.07
C MET A 282 20.07 5.93 6.40
N GLU A 283 19.17 6.82 5.97
CA GLU A 283 19.21 8.25 6.29
C GLU A 283 19.18 8.49 7.80
N GLU A 284 18.32 7.76 8.52
CA GLU A 284 18.11 7.87 9.96
C GLU A 284 19.11 7.06 10.79
N LYS A 285 19.93 6.22 10.14
CA LYS A 285 20.86 5.28 10.79
C LYS A 285 20.16 4.29 11.73
N VAL A 286 18.99 3.81 11.33
CA VAL A 286 18.19 2.81 12.05
C VAL A 286 18.50 1.40 11.52
N PRO A 287 18.88 0.44 12.37
CA PRO A 287 19.07 -0.95 11.95
C PRO A 287 17.74 -1.58 11.47
N ALA A 288 17.70 -2.06 10.23
CA ALA A 288 16.49 -2.59 9.58
C ALA A 288 16.66 -4.03 9.02
N ASN A 289 17.39 -4.90 9.73
CA ASN A 289 17.84 -6.21 9.24
C ASN A 289 16.75 -7.06 8.58
N VAL A 290 15.60 -7.22 9.23
CA VAL A 290 14.49 -8.06 8.72
C VAL A 290 13.86 -7.44 7.47
N LEU A 291 13.62 -6.13 7.49
CA LEU A 291 12.99 -5.44 6.37
C LEU A 291 13.93 -5.46 5.15
N THR A 292 15.23 -5.21 5.35
CA THR A 292 16.25 -5.29 4.30
C THR A 292 16.32 -6.68 3.69
N ALA A 293 16.38 -7.74 4.52
CA ALA A 293 16.42 -9.11 4.04
C ALA A 293 15.16 -9.47 3.24
N SER A 294 13.99 -9.04 3.70
CA SER A 294 12.71 -9.28 2.99
C SER A 294 12.66 -8.62 1.61
N LEU A 295 13.23 -7.42 1.45
CA LEU A 295 13.35 -6.77 0.15
C LEU A 295 14.33 -7.52 -0.76
N PHE A 296 15.49 -7.92 -0.23
CA PHE A 296 16.50 -8.64 -1.00
C PHE A 296 16.06 -10.04 -1.40
N ALA A 297 15.22 -10.71 -0.61
CA ALA A 297 14.60 -11.97 -1.00
C ALA A 297 13.79 -11.82 -2.30
N ARG A 298 13.05 -10.71 -2.45
CA ARG A 298 12.32 -10.40 -3.70
C ARG A 298 13.27 -10.16 -4.86
N TYR A 299 14.38 -9.46 -4.65
CA TYR A 299 15.39 -9.26 -5.70
C TYR A 299 16.03 -10.59 -6.12
N ARG A 300 16.39 -11.43 -5.14
CA ARG A 300 16.98 -12.74 -5.37
C ARG A 300 16.04 -13.66 -6.13
N SER A 301 14.74 -13.60 -5.86
CA SER A 301 13.74 -14.47 -6.49
C SER A 301 13.56 -14.25 -8.00
N ARG A 302 14.08 -13.15 -8.56
CA ARG A 302 13.96 -12.80 -9.98
C ARG A 302 15.19 -13.18 -10.82
N ILE A 303 16.20 -13.76 -10.18
CA ILE A 303 17.50 -14.05 -10.78
C ILE A 303 17.83 -15.50 -10.48
N GLU A 304 18.28 -16.25 -11.47
CA GLU A 304 18.74 -17.63 -11.24
C GLU A 304 20.10 -17.63 -10.53
N HIS A 305 21.11 -17.01 -11.15
CA HIS A 305 22.46 -16.83 -10.60
C HIS A 305 22.91 -15.38 -10.66
N THR A 306 23.47 -14.88 -9.56
CA THR A 306 24.04 -13.53 -9.50
C THR A 306 25.48 -13.50 -10.01
N TYR A 307 25.98 -12.31 -10.36
CA TYR A 307 27.42 -12.14 -10.63
C TYR A 307 28.27 -12.49 -9.41
N GLY A 308 27.78 -12.19 -8.20
CA GLY A 308 28.43 -12.55 -6.94
C GLY A 308 28.64 -14.06 -6.80
N ASP A 309 27.64 -14.87 -7.17
CA ASP A 309 27.75 -16.33 -7.14
C ASP A 309 28.90 -16.84 -8.03
N LYS A 310 29.05 -16.27 -9.23
CA LYS A 310 30.15 -16.59 -10.15
C LYS A 310 31.51 -16.18 -9.59
N VAL A 311 31.58 -15.02 -8.94
CA VAL A 311 32.82 -14.56 -8.26
C VAL A 311 33.17 -15.49 -7.10
N LEU A 312 32.19 -15.96 -6.32
CA LEU A 312 32.41 -16.95 -5.25
C LEU A 312 32.99 -18.26 -5.81
N SER A 313 32.44 -18.78 -6.90
CA SER A 313 32.99 -19.96 -7.58
C SER A 313 34.41 -19.73 -8.08
N ALA A 314 34.66 -18.59 -8.74
CA ALA A 314 35.99 -18.24 -9.24
C ALA A 314 37.03 -18.16 -8.11
N MET A 315 36.66 -17.59 -6.96
CA MET A 315 37.54 -17.56 -5.79
C MET A 315 37.80 -18.98 -5.26
N ARG A 316 36.77 -19.81 -5.06
CA ARG A 316 36.91 -21.21 -4.58
C ARG A 316 37.78 -22.06 -5.50
N PHE A 317 37.65 -21.86 -6.80
CA PHE A 317 38.53 -22.49 -7.78
C PHE A 317 39.97 -21.95 -7.66
N GLY A 318 40.14 -20.63 -7.62
CA GLY A 318 41.44 -19.98 -7.62
C GLY A 318 42.31 -20.30 -6.40
N PHE A 319 41.74 -20.31 -5.19
CA PHE A 319 42.54 -20.60 -3.98
C PHE A 319 42.61 -22.09 -3.63
N GLY A 320 41.56 -22.87 -3.93
CA GLY A 320 41.38 -24.22 -3.41
C GLY A 320 41.23 -25.31 -4.46
N GLY A 321 41.22 -24.96 -5.75
CA GLY A 321 40.97 -25.90 -6.85
C GLY A 321 39.58 -26.53 -6.82
N HIS A 322 38.62 -25.95 -6.06
CA HIS A 322 37.28 -26.51 -5.95
C HIS A 322 36.53 -26.34 -7.28
N THR A 323 36.12 -27.46 -7.88
CA THR A 323 35.20 -27.44 -9.02
C THR A 323 33.78 -27.17 -8.54
N GLU A 324 32.97 -26.55 -9.41
CA GLU A 324 31.55 -26.35 -9.15
C GLU A 324 30.82 -27.71 -9.09
N ILE A 325 29.64 -27.71 -8.46
CA ILE A 325 28.75 -28.87 -8.49
C ILE A 325 28.30 -29.05 -9.95
N PRO A 326 28.36 -30.26 -10.53
CA PRO A 326 27.84 -30.49 -11.88
C PRO A 326 26.38 -30.05 -11.99
N GLN A 327 26.05 -29.35 -13.08
CA GLN A 327 24.67 -28.99 -13.42
C GLN A 327 23.87 -30.23 -13.84
#